data_AF-G5HEP1-F1
#
_entry.id   AF-G5HEP1-F1
#
_cell.length_a   1.000
_cell.length_b   1.000
_cell.length_c   1.000
_cell.angle_alpha   90.00
_cell.angle_beta   90.00
_cell.angle_gamma   90.00
#
_symmetry.space_group_name_H-M   'P 1'
#
loop_
_entity.id
_entity.type
_entity.pdbx_description
1 polymer ?
#
loop_
_entity_poly.entity_id
_entity_poly.type
_entity_poly.pdbx_seq_one_letter_code
_entity_poly.pdbx_strand_id
1 'polypeptide(L)' 'MKERYTKKQLEELYHCTIFKDTGFDDSHQFWTAHGTPIEPYDEPIFEYADGWTLDELHVNIRGEILLPFMTGTEN' A
#
# COMPACT_ATOMS: atom_id res chain seq x y z
N MET A 1 -8.63 2.29 -18.67
CA MET A 1 -9.44 2.20 -17.44
C MET A 1 -9.43 3.56 -16.77
N LYS A 2 -10.53 3.99 -16.15
CA LYS A 2 -10.52 5.20 -15.31
C LYS A 2 -10.15 4.73 -13.90
N GLU A 3 -9.06 5.24 -13.36
CA GLU A 3 -8.68 4.99 -11.97
C GLU A 3 -9.77 5.57 -11.06
N ARG A 4 -10.25 4.78 -10.10
CA ARG A 4 -11.30 5.21 -9.15
C ARG A 4 -10.75 6.09 -8.03
N TYR A 5 -9.46 5.95 -7.76
CA TYR A 5 -8.74 6.68 -6.72
C TYR A 5 -7.61 7.47 -7.35
N THR A 6 -7.38 8.67 -6.81
CA THR A 6 -6.18 9.44 -7.10
C THR A 6 -5.10 9.13 -6.07
N LYS A 7 -3.83 9.36 -6.43
CA LYS A 7 -2.69 9.22 -5.54
C LYS A 7 -2.94 9.90 -4.18
N LYS A 8 -3.33 11.18 -4.21
CA LYS A 8 -3.55 11.97 -3.00
C LYS A 8 -4.63 11.38 -2.09
N GLN A 9 -5.72 10.89 -2.68
CA GLN A 9 -6.78 10.24 -1.90
C GLN A 9 -6.28 8.99 -1.17
N LEU A 10 -5.41 8.19 -1.79
CA LEU A 10 -4.84 7.00 -1.15
C LEU A 10 -3.81 7.36 -0.08
N GLU A 11 -2.97 8.38 -0.32
CA GLU A 11 -2.03 8.90 0.70
C GLU A 11 -2.76 9.43 1.93
N GLU A 12 -3.87 10.17 1.75
CA GLU A 12 -4.72 10.67 2.84
C GLU A 12 -5.49 9.55 3.54
N LEU A 13 -5.98 8.55 2.80
CA LEU A 13 -6.76 7.43 3.34
C LEU A 13 -5.91 6.49 4.22
N TYR A 14 -4.68 6.22 3.78
CA TYR A 14 -3.80 5.25 4.42
C TYR A 14 -2.63 5.87 5.17
N HIS A 15 -2.57 7.20 5.24
CA HIS A 15 -1.47 7.92 5.88
C HIS A 15 -0.08 7.42 5.41
N CYS A 16 0.05 7.21 4.11
CA CYS A 16 1.22 6.58 3.48
C CYS A 16 1.82 7.49 2.41
N THR A 17 3.03 7.16 1.95
CA THR A 17 3.67 7.83 0.81
C THR A 17 3.56 6.95 -0.43
N ILE A 18 3.04 7.49 -1.54
CA ILE A 18 2.87 6.77 -2.80
C ILE A 18 3.79 7.35 -3.88
N PHE A 19 4.55 6.49 -4.55
CA PHE A 19 5.45 6.86 -5.64
C PHE A 19 5.47 5.79 -6.73
N LYS A 20 6.08 6.09 -7.87
CA LYS A 20 6.29 5.09 -8.92
C LYS A 20 7.67 4.47 -8.77
N ASP A 21 7.74 3.15 -8.87
CA ASP A 21 8.97 2.38 -8.89
C ASP A 21 9.05 1.56 -10.18
N THR A 22 10.26 1.25 -10.62
CA THR A 22 10.56 0.45 -11.82
C THR A 22 10.85 -1.02 -11.49
N GLY A 23 10.92 -1.40 -10.20
CA GLY A 23 11.24 -2.76 -9.80
C GLY A 23 12.55 -3.27 -10.39
N PHE A 24 12.66 -4.60 -10.56
CA PHE A 24 13.90 -5.24 -11.01
C PHE A 24 14.04 -5.28 -12.55
N ASP A 25 12.93 -5.18 -13.29
CA ASP A 25 12.91 -5.08 -14.75
C ASP A 25 12.60 -3.62 -15.15
N ASP A 26 13.62 -2.86 -15.53
CA ASP A 26 13.58 -1.40 -15.84
C ASP A 26 12.48 -0.94 -16.83
N SER A 27 11.79 -1.87 -17.49
CA SER A 27 10.75 -1.56 -18.48
C SER A 27 9.36 -1.33 -17.88
N HIS A 28 9.15 -1.65 -16.59
CA HIS A 28 7.82 -1.69 -16.01
C HIS A 28 7.69 -0.78 -14.79
N GLN A 29 6.90 0.29 -14.93
CA GLN A 29 6.55 1.15 -13.80
C GLN A 29 5.28 0.68 -13.11
N PHE A 30 5.34 0.53 -11.80
CA PHE A 30 4.19 0.30 -10.93
C PHE A 30 4.12 1.38 -9.86
N TRP A 31 2.96 1.51 -9.24
CA TRP A 31 2.79 2.33 -8.05
C TRP A 31 3.21 1.53 -6.83
N THR A 32 3.90 2.20 -5.93
CA THR A 32 4.40 1.66 -4.66
C THR A 32 3.95 2.58 -3.54
N ALA A 33 3.50 1.99 -2.44
CA ALA A 33 3.17 2.69 -1.21
C ALA A 33 4.05 2.18 -0.07
N HIS A 34 4.55 3.10 0.75
CA HIS A 34 5.19 2.81 2.03
C HIS A 34 4.40 3.47 3.17
N GLY A 35 4.01 2.69 4.17
CA GLY A 35 3.15 3.12 5.28
C GLY A 35 3.85 3.03 6.63
N THR A 36 4.70 3.99 6.97
CA THR A 36 5.26 4.11 8.34
C THR A 36 4.29 4.92 9.21
N PRO A 37 3.93 4.48 10.42
CA PRO A 37 3.01 5.22 11.25
C PRO A 37 3.64 6.56 11.67
N ILE A 38 2.84 7.62 11.70
CA ILE A 38 3.22 8.92 12.29
C ILE A 38 3.08 8.89 13.84
N GLU A 39 2.78 7.71 14.42
CA GLU A 39 2.37 7.43 15.82
C GLU A 39 1.03 8.08 16.28
N PRO A 40 0.24 7.44 17.18
CA PRO A 40 0.51 6.25 18.00
C PRO A 40 -0.47 5.10 17.69
N TYR A 41 -0.50 4.61 16.45
CA TYR A 41 -0.91 3.22 16.25
C TYR A 41 0.37 2.40 16.42
N ASP A 42 0.37 1.48 17.40
CA ASP A 42 1.50 0.61 17.77
C ASP A 42 2.00 -0.25 16.58
N GLU A 43 1.24 -0.30 15.48
CA GLU A 43 1.53 -1.12 14.31
C GLU A 43 1.62 -0.30 13.02
N PRO A 44 2.59 -0.61 12.15
CA PRO A 44 2.63 -0.07 10.79
C PRO A 44 1.37 -0.48 10.02
N ILE A 45 0.80 0.45 9.27
CA ILE A 45 -0.42 0.20 8.47
C ILE A 45 -0.12 -0.86 7.38
N PHE A 46 1.10 -0.85 6.83
CA PHE A 46 1.72 -1.93 6.04
C PHE A 46 3.21 -1.61 5.84
N GLU A 47 4.07 -2.63 5.76
CA GLU A 47 5.51 -2.44 5.49
C GLU A 47 5.75 -1.95 4.05
N TYR A 48 5.08 -2.59 3.08
CA TYR A 48 5.24 -2.32 1.66
C TYR A 48 4.02 -2.81 0.88
N ALA A 49 3.54 -2.03 -0.11
CA ALA A 49 2.54 -2.49 -1.06
C ALA A 49 2.83 -1.95 -2.47
N ASP A 50 2.74 -2.80 -3.48
CA ASP A 50 2.89 -2.44 -4.89
C ASP A 50 1.60 -2.68 -5.69
N GLY A 51 1.45 -2.04 -6.85
CA GLY A 51 0.33 -2.29 -7.77
C GLY A 51 0.50 -1.54 -9.09
N TRP A 52 0.13 -2.16 -10.21
CA TRP A 52 0.34 -1.55 -11.54
C TRP A 52 -0.46 -0.26 -11.75
N THR A 53 -1.66 -0.21 -11.18
CA THR A 53 -2.54 0.98 -11.16
C THR A 53 -2.84 1.40 -9.73
N LEU A 54 -3.37 2.62 -9.54
CA LEU A 54 -3.79 3.07 -8.20
C LEU A 54 -4.93 2.21 -7.61
N ASP A 55 -5.76 1.61 -8.47
CA ASP A 55 -6.84 0.70 -8.03
C ASP A 55 -6.26 -0.63 -7.54
N GLU A 56 -5.27 -1.18 -8.23
CA GLU A 56 -4.55 -2.38 -7.77
C GLU A 56 -3.74 -2.10 -6.50
N LEU A 57 -3.05 -0.95 -6.43
CA LEU A 57 -2.36 -0.54 -5.21
C LEU A 57 -3.32 -0.44 -4.03
N HIS A 58 -4.52 0.13 -4.23
CA HIS A 58 -5.55 0.20 -3.19
C HIS A 58 -5.96 -1.19 -2.69
N VAL A 59 -6.14 -2.16 -3.58
CA VAL A 59 -6.46 -3.55 -3.20
C VAL A 59 -5.32 -4.17 -2.40
N ASN A 60 -4.07 -3.95 -2.82
CA ASN A 60 -2.90 -4.52 -2.16
C ASN A 60 -2.68 -3.93 -0.77
N ILE A 61 -2.79 -2.60 -0.62
CA ILE A 61 -2.78 -1.94 0.70
C ILE A 61 -3.89 -2.51 1.61
N ARG A 62 -5.11 -2.72 1.09
CA ARG A 62 -6.18 -3.34 1.89
C ARG A 62 -5.89 -4.77 2.30
N GLY A 63 -5.23 -5.55 1.44
CA GLY A 63 -4.78 -6.91 1.77
C GLY A 63 -3.76 -6.89 2.91
N GLU A 64 -2.73 -6.05 2.78
CA GLU A 64 -1.67 -5.88 3.77
C GLU A 64 -2.16 -5.31 5.10
N ILE A 65 -3.28 -4.56 5.13
CA ILE A 65 -3.93 -4.13 6.38
C ILE A 65 -4.78 -5.24 7.01
N LEU A 66 -5.40 -6.11 6.21
CA LEU A 66 -6.28 -7.17 6.71
C LEU A 66 -5.51 -8.40 7.21
N LEU A 67 -4.33 -8.66 6.65
CA LEU A 67 -3.44 -9.76 7.03
C LEU A 67 -2.80 -9.65 8.44
N PRO A 68 -2.37 -8.49 8.96
CA PRO A 68 -1.82 -8.37 10.31
C PRO A 68 -2.84 -8.75 11.40
N PHE A 69 -4.15 -8.61 11.14
CA PHE A 69 -5.20 -9.10 12.06
C PHE A 69 -5.40 -10.62 12.03
N MET A 70 -4.84 -11.35 11.05
CA MET A 70 -4.96 -12.81 10.94
C MET A 70 -3.69 -13.56 11.39
N THR A 71 -2.56 -12.89 11.59
CA THR A 71 -1.32 -13.52 12.12
C THR A 71 -1.28 -13.57 13.65
N GLY A 72 -2.44 -13.84 14.26
CA GLY A 72 -2.61 -14.02 15.69
C GLY A 72 -3.41 -15.28 16.00
N THR A 73 -2.82 -16.45 15.76
CA THR A 73 -2.80 -17.66 16.61
C THR A 73 -2.45 -18.89 15.77
N GLU A 74 -1.19 -19.29 15.76
CA GLU A 74 -0.84 -20.71 15.73
C GLU A 74 -0.34 -21.05 17.15
N ASN A 75 -1.18 -21.78 17.89
CA ASN A 75 -0.83 -22.53 19.10
C ASN A 75 -1.05 -24.01 18.78
#